data_AF-A0A7X3WIV9-F1
#
_entry.id   AF-A0A7X3WIV9-F1
#
_cell.length_a   1.000
_cell.length_b   1.000
_cell.length_c   1.000
_cell.angle_alpha   90.00
_cell.angle_beta   90.00
_cell.angle_gamma   90.00
#
_symmetry.space_group_name_H-M   'P 1'
#
loop_
_entity.id
_entity.type
_entity.pdbx_description
1 polymer ?
#
loop_
_entity_poly.entity_id
_entity_poly.type
_entity_poly.pdbx_seq_one_letter_code
_entity_poly.pdbx_strand_id
1 'polypeptide(L)'
;MVTLVPNMQGGTSTTYLLGDLIVLLAAGFLGLRITLTKVFVQDIYSHRLLVWLLGLSIPCFLFLSFLFERGQPVDWTLESCAGLFYQGLIITGFCFLVLTSVLRKYKASKLVVFSFLMPVSGVLFSNLLLGDKLTIDVLGGTVLVAAGIYFVNRQR
;
A
#
# COMPACT_ATOMS: atom_id res chain seq x y z
N MET A 1 -0.24 3.73 34.82
CA MET A 1 -0.64 2.31 34.74
C MET A 1 -0.57 1.90 33.28
N VAL A 2 0.52 1.22 32.92
CA VAL A 2 0.72 0.61 31.59
C VAL A 2 -0.20 -0.60 31.54
N THR A 3 -1.33 -0.50 30.86
CA THR A 3 -2.18 -1.65 30.58
C THR A 3 -1.48 -2.50 29.54
N LEU A 4 -0.81 -3.52 30.06
CA LEU A 4 -0.37 -4.74 29.40
C LEU A 4 -1.25 -5.04 28.19
N VAL A 5 -0.66 -4.88 27.00
CA VAL A 5 -1.18 -5.48 25.77
C VAL A 5 -1.46 -6.95 26.10
N PRO A 6 -2.72 -7.43 26.02
CA PRO A 6 -3.00 -8.83 26.27
C PRO A 6 -2.21 -9.62 25.24
N ASN A 7 -1.33 -10.46 25.79
CA ASN A 7 -0.46 -11.36 25.08
C ASN A 7 -1.29 -12.26 24.17
N MET A 8 -1.48 -11.85 22.92
CA MET A 8 -1.99 -12.69 21.83
C MET A 8 -0.88 -13.67 21.38
N GLN A 9 -0.20 -14.32 22.33
CA GLN A 9 0.64 -15.50 22.14
C GLN A 9 -0.19 -16.74 22.45
N GLY A 10 -1.22 -16.95 21.63
CA GLY A 10 -2.05 -18.15 21.63
C GLY A 10 -2.07 -18.86 20.27
N GLY A 11 -1.27 -18.40 19.30
CA GLY A 11 -1.00 -19.14 18.07
C GLY A 11 0.32 -19.88 18.25
N THR A 12 0.34 -21.19 17.99
CA THR A 12 1.56 -22.00 17.93
C THR A 12 2.65 -21.30 17.10
N SER A 13 3.94 -21.45 17.46
CA SER A 13 5.08 -20.84 16.75
C SER A 13 5.04 -21.00 15.22
N THR A 14 4.40 -22.06 14.75
CA THR A 14 4.11 -22.36 13.34
C THR A 14 3.23 -21.32 12.65
N THR A 15 2.27 -20.72 13.35
CA THR A 15 1.36 -19.69 12.80
C THR A 15 2.07 -18.36 12.56
N TYR A 16 3.00 -17.97 13.42
CA TYR A 16 3.82 -16.76 13.21
C TYR A 16 4.75 -16.91 12.01
N LEU A 17 5.40 -18.07 11.89
CA LEU A 17 6.28 -18.39 10.76
C LEU A 17 5.52 -18.40 9.42
N LEU A 18 4.30 -18.94 9.42
CA LEU A 18 3.45 -18.97 8.23
C LEU A 18 2.99 -17.55 7.85
N GLY A 19 2.61 -16.74 8.84
CA GLY A 19 2.27 -15.33 8.64
C GLY A 19 3.43 -14.51 8.06
N ASP A 20 4.64 -14.68 8.61
CA ASP A 20 5.85 -13.99 8.11
C ASP A 20 6.18 -14.40 6.67
N LEU A 21 6.11 -15.71 6.36
CA LEU A 21 6.28 -16.22 4.99
C LEU A 21 5.26 -15.64 4.00
N ILE A 22 3.99 -15.52 4.40
CA ILE A 22 2.95 -14.90 3.58
C ILE A 22 3.28 -13.42 3.33
N VAL A 23 3.70 -12.69 4.37
CA VAL A 23 4.04 -11.26 4.26
C VAL A 23 5.27 -11.06 3.35
N LEU A 24 6.30 -11.91 3.47
CA LEU A 24 7.47 -11.87 2.61
C LEU A 24 7.12 -12.17 1.14
N LEU A 25 6.29 -13.18 0.88
CA LEU A 25 5.80 -13.47 -0.46
C LEU A 25 4.98 -12.30 -1.04
N ALA A 26 4.08 -11.73 -0.24
CA ALA A 26 3.29 -10.56 -0.64
C ALA A 26 4.18 -9.35 -0.95
N ALA A 27 5.19 -9.09 -0.13
CA ALA A 27 6.16 -8.01 -0.35
C ALA A 27 6.99 -8.26 -1.62
N GLY A 28 7.40 -9.49 -1.90
CA GLY A 28 8.09 -9.87 -3.13
C GLY A 28 7.23 -9.64 -4.38
N PHE A 29 5.97 -10.05 -4.35
CA PHE A 29 5.01 -9.79 -5.43
C PHE A 29 4.75 -8.29 -5.62
N LEU A 30 4.65 -7.53 -4.54
CA LEU A 30 4.51 -6.07 -4.58
C LEU A 30 5.74 -5.41 -5.24
N GLY A 31 6.94 -5.82 -4.84
CA GLY A 31 8.20 -5.32 -5.42
C GLY A 31 8.33 -5.65 -6.90
N LEU A 32 7.96 -6.88 -7.30
CA LEU A 32 7.92 -7.29 -8.70
C LEU A 32 6.93 -6.43 -9.50
N ARG A 33 5.72 -6.21 -8.99
CA ARG A 33 4.71 -5.33 -9.61
C ARG A 33 5.25 -3.91 -9.83
N ILE A 34 5.87 -3.32 -8.81
CA ILE A 34 6.43 -1.96 -8.88
C ILE A 34 7.54 -1.90 -9.93
N THR A 35 8.41 -2.90 -9.96
CA THR A 35 9.52 -2.98 -10.91
C THR A 35 9.02 -3.12 -12.35
N LEU A 36 8.09 -4.05 -12.59
CA LEU A 36 7.47 -4.24 -13.90
C LEU A 36 6.75 -2.97 -14.37
N THR A 37 5.97 -2.33 -13.49
CA THR A 37 5.28 -1.08 -13.81
C THR A 37 6.29 -0.01 -14.22
N LYS A 38 7.41 0.11 -13.51
CA LYS A 38 8.45 1.10 -13.81
C LYS A 38 9.14 0.85 -15.16
N VAL A 39 9.42 -0.42 -15.49
CA VAL A 39 10.03 -0.81 -16.77
C VAL A 39 9.06 -0.56 -17.93
N PHE A 40 7.81 -0.98 -17.79
CA PHE A 40 6.80 -0.86 -18.84
C PHE A 40 6.30 0.57 -19.08
N VAL A 41 6.27 1.42 -18.03
CA VAL A 41 5.89 2.83 -18.15
C VAL A 41 6.91 3.65 -18.95
N GLN A 42 8.16 3.19 -19.06
CA GLN A 42 9.18 3.87 -19.85
C GLN A 42 9.08 3.62 -21.36
N ASP A 43 8.43 2.53 -21.79
CA ASP A 43 8.45 2.07 -23.19
C ASP A 43 7.08 2.16 -23.89
N ILE A 44 5.96 2.01 -23.16
CA ILE A 44 4.61 1.93 -23.72
C ILE A 44 3.65 2.95 -23.08
N TYR A 45 2.76 3.53 -23.88
CA TYR A 45 1.66 4.41 -23.47
C TYR A 45 1.01 3.96 -22.15
N SER A 46 1.24 4.72 -21.06
CA SER A 46 0.86 4.37 -19.68
C SER A 46 -0.62 3.99 -19.49
N HIS A 47 -1.50 4.50 -20.35
CA HIS A 47 -2.94 4.18 -20.34
C HIS A 47 -3.22 2.71 -20.70
N ARG A 48 -2.48 2.12 -21.64
CA ARG A 48 -2.69 0.71 -22.04
C ARG A 48 -2.26 -0.27 -20.94
N LEU A 49 -1.23 0.09 -20.17
CA LEU A 49 -0.77 -0.73 -19.05
C LEU A 49 -1.79 -0.81 -17.92
N LEU A 50 -2.39 0.32 -17.55
CA LEU A 50 -3.48 0.32 -16.56
C LEU A 50 -4.63 -0.58 -17.01
N VAL A 51 -5.07 -0.41 -18.27
CA VAL A 51 -6.20 -1.19 -18.79
C VAL A 51 -5.88 -2.68 -18.79
N TRP A 52 -4.66 -3.07 -19.15
CA TRP A 52 -4.22 -4.47 -19.06
C TRP A 52 -4.11 -4.97 -17.62
N LEU A 53 -3.59 -4.17 -16.69
CA LEU A 53 -3.43 -4.58 -15.30
C LEU A 53 -4.78 -4.71 -14.58
N LEU A 54 -5.67 -3.71 -14.73
CA LEU A 54 -7.02 -3.75 -14.17
C LEU A 54 -7.85 -4.82 -14.86
N GLY A 55 -7.74 -4.91 -16.19
CA GLY A 55 -8.42 -5.91 -17.01
C GLY A 55 -8.03 -7.35 -16.67
N LEU A 56 -6.75 -7.60 -16.35
CA LEU A 56 -6.27 -8.92 -15.88
C LEU A 56 -6.63 -9.17 -14.40
N SER A 57 -6.71 -8.12 -13.58
CA SER A 57 -7.07 -8.24 -12.17
C SER A 57 -8.52 -8.72 -11.98
N ILE A 58 -9.47 -8.27 -12.81
CA ILE A 58 -10.89 -8.66 -12.72
C ILE A 58 -11.09 -10.20 -12.82
N PRO A 59 -10.64 -10.89 -13.88
CA PRO A 59 -10.80 -12.34 -13.99
C PRO A 59 -9.96 -13.10 -12.95
N CYS A 60 -8.80 -12.58 -12.57
CA CYS A 60 -7.97 -13.19 -11.52
C CYS A 60 -8.66 -13.13 -10.15
N PHE A 61 -9.22 -11.98 -9.77
CA PHE A 61 -9.98 -11.83 -8.52
C PHE A 61 -11.27 -12.65 -8.53
N LEU A 62 -12.00 -12.71 -9.65
CA LEU A 62 -13.18 -13.58 -9.77
C LEU A 62 -12.83 -15.05 -9.59
N PHE A 63 -11.73 -15.51 -10.20
CA PHE A 63 -11.26 -16.89 -10.04
C PHE A 63 -10.84 -17.19 -8.59
N LEU A 64 -10.13 -16.25 -7.95
CA LEU A 64 -9.68 -16.42 -6.57
C LEU A 64 -10.85 -16.36 -5.58
N SER A 65 -11.81 -15.46 -5.80
CA SER A 65 -13.06 -15.37 -5.04
C SER A 65 -13.85 -16.67 -5.11
N PHE A 66 -13.98 -17.27 -6.31
CA PHE A 66 -14.63 -18.58 -6.47
C PHE A 66 -13.92 -19.70 -5.70
N LEU A 67 -12.60 -19.62 -5.53
CA LEU A 67 -11.83 -20.65 -4.84
C LEU A 67 -11.84 -20.48 -3.31
N PHE A 68 -11.78 -19.25 -2.82
CA PHE A 68 -11.58 -18.92 -1.40
C PHE A 68 -12.87 -18.55 -0.66
N GLU A 69 -13.82 -17.89 -1.32
CA GLU A 69 -15.06 -17.36 -0.71
C GLU A 69 -16.27 -18.30 -0.90
N ARG A 70 -16.04 -19.58 -1.19
CA ARG A 70 -17.09 -20.61 -1.28
C ARG A 70 -17.90 -20.67 0.03
N GLY A 71 -19.01 -19.93 0.09
CA GLY A 71 -19.99 -19.96 1.19
C GLY A 71 -20.02 -18.73 2.10
N GLN A 72 -19.29 -17.65 1.82
CA GLN A 72 -19.45 -16.40 2.58
C GLN A 72 -20.52 -15.50 1.93
N PRO A 73 -21.53 -15.01 2.69
CA PRO A 73 -22.50 -14.08 2.15
C PRO A 73 -21.81 -12.75 1.85
N VAL A 74 -21.74 -12.39 0.57
CA VAL A 74 -21.33 -11.03 0.17
C VAL A 74 -22.53 -10.12 0.39
N ASP A 75 -22.50 -9.34 1.46
CA ASP A 75 -23.49 -8.29 1.71
C ASP A 75 -23.24 -7.12 0.76
N TRP A 76 -24.00 -7.10 -0.33
CA TRP A 76 -24.03 -6.01 -1.31
C TRP A 76 -24.73 -4.78 -0.72
N THR A 77 -24.06 -4.13 0.22
CA THR A 77 -24.51 -2.89 0.83
C THR A 77 -24.07 -1.70 -0.02
N LEU A 78 -24.85 -0.63 -0.01
CA LEU A 78 -24.52 0.62 -0.72
C LEU A 78 -23.13 1.14 -0.30
N GLU A 79 -22.76 0.96 0.97
CA GLU A 79 -21.45 1.33 1.52
C GLU A 79 -20.31 0.54 0.88
N SER A 80 -20.46 -0.77 0.70
CA SER A 80 -19.47 -1.64 0.05
C SER A 80 -19.27 -1.25 -1.42
N CYS A 81 -20.37 -0.99 -2.14
CA CYS A 81 -20.32 -0.52 -3.52
C CYS A 81 -19.66 0.86 -3.64
N ALA A 82 -20.01 1.80 -2.75
CA ALA A 82 -19.39 3.13 -2.71
C ALA A 82 -17.89 3.05 -2.40
N GLY A 83 -17.49 2.18 -1.46
CA GLY A 83 -16.09 1.92 -1.13
C GLY A 83 -15.31 1.36 -2.32
N LEU A 84 -15.88 0.39 -3.05
CA LEU A 84 -15.28 -0.17 -4.26
C LEU A 84 -15.07 0.91 -5.34
N PHE A 85 -16.07 1.76 -5.53
CA PHE A 85 -16.02 2.87 -6.49
C PHE A 85 -14.97 3.91 -6.09
N TYR A 86 -14.92 4.27 -4.82
CA TYR A 86 -13.94 5.22 -4.28
C TYR A 86 -12.51 4.68 -4.41
N GLN A 87 -12.26 3.43 -4.03
CA GLN A 87 -10.95 2.77 -4.12
C GLN A 87 -10.49 2.58 -5.57
N GLY A 88 -11.39 2.08 -6.43
CA GLY A 88 -11.07 1.69 -7.81
C GLY A 88 -10.95 2.89 -8.75
N LEU A 89 -11.97 3.75 -8.81
CA LEU A 89 -11.98 4.87 -9.75
C LEU A 89 -11.24 6.08 -9.21
N ILE A 90 -11.55 6.50 -7.99
CA ILE A 90 -11.02 7.74 -7.43
C ILE A 90 -9.58 7.53 -6.98
N ILE A 91 -9.33 6.64 -6.01
CA ILE A 91 -7.98 6.44 -5.47
C ILE A 91 -7.04 5.91 -6.55
N THR A 92 -7.35 4.76 -7.17
CA THR A 92 -6.41 4.14 -8.11
C THR A 92 -6.27 4.95 -9.41
N GLY A 93 -7.39 5.41 -9.98
CA GLY A 93 -7.39 6.20 -11.22
C GLY A 93 -6.67 7.54 -11.05
N PHE A 94 -7.04 8.33 -10.04
CA PHE A 94 -6.41 9.64 -9.80
C PHE A 94 -4.95 9.50 -9.37
N CYS A 95 -4.63 8.55 -8.48
CA CYS A 95 -3.25 8.30 -8.06
C CYS A 95 -2.37 7.97 -9.26
N PHE A 96 -2.85 7.15 -10.21
CA PHE A 96 -2.10 6.85 -11.41
C PHE A 96 -1.92 8.06 -12.33
N LEU A 97 -2.96 8.88 -12.52
CA LEU A 97 -2.86 10.11 -13.33
C LEU A 97 -1.84 11.10 -12.73
N VAL A 98 -1.85 11.27 -11.41
CA VAL A 98 -0.86 12.07 -10.69
C VAL A 98 0.52 11.46 -10.84
N LEU A 99 0.66 10.15 -10.59
CA LEU A 99 1.94 9.44 -10.66
C LEU A 99 2.56 9.54 -12.05
N THR A 100 1.77 9.30 -13.11
CA THR A 100 2.24 9.43 -14.49
C THR A 100 2.61 10.87 -14.87
N SER A 101 1.84 11.86 -14.40
CA SER A 101 2.16 13.28 -14.56
C SER A 101 3.47 13.65 -13.87
N VAL A 102 3.70 13.16 -12.65
CA VAL A 102 4.94 13.39 -11.90
C VAL A 102 6.13 12.67 -12.55
N LEU A 103 5.97 11.43 -13.02
CA LEU A 103 7.01 10.69 -13.74
C LEU A 103 7.46 11.40 -15.02
N ARG A 104 6.52 12.03 -15.75
CA ARG A 104 6.84 12.79 -16.97
C ARG A 104 7.60 14.09 -16.67
N LYS A 105 7.37 14.72 -15.52
CA LYS A 105 7.87 16.07 -15.20
C LYS A 105 9.08 16.08 -14.26
N TYR A 106 9.30 15.02 -13.48
CA TYR A 106 10.35 14.98 -12.45
C TYR A 106 11.26 13.74 -12.55
N LYS A 107 12.57 13.97 -12.40
CA LYS A 107 13.59 12.91 -12.31
C LYS A 107 13.30 11.99 -11.11
N ALA A 108 13.63 10.70 -11.23
CA ALA A 108 13.31 9.63 -10.27
C ALA A 108 13.59 9.96 -8.78
N SER A 109 14.55 10.84 -8.47
CA SER A 109 14.84 11.29 -7.09
C SER A 109 13.66 11.97 -6.38
N LYS A 110 12.77 12.68 -7.08
CA LYS A 110 11.62 13.34 -6.45
C LYS A 110 10.54 12.35 -6.02
N LEU A 111 10.43 11.21 -6.69
CA LEU A 111 9.44 10.16 -6.37
C LEU A 111 9.73 9.48 -5.04
N VAL A 112 11.02 9.35 -4.70
CA VAL A 112 11.47 8.77 -3.43
C VAL A 112 10.97 9.60 -2.24
N VAL A 113 11.00 10.94 -2.35
CA VAL A 113 10.49 11.84 -1.30
C VAL A 113 8.98 11.64 -1.08
N PHE A 114 8.20 11.37 -2.13
CA PHE A 114 6.76 11.08 -2.00
C PHE A 114 6.49 9.73 -1.30
N SER A 115 7.27 8.69 -1.62
CA SER A 115 7.15 7.39 -0.93
C SER A 115 7.43 7.50 0.57
N PHE A 116 8.32 8.40 0.97
CA PHE A 116 8.59 8.67 2.38
C PHE A 116 7.58 9.63 3.04
N LEU A 117 6.88 10.45 2.26
CA LEU A 117 5.82 11.31 2.78
C LEU A 117 4.57 10.49 3.16
N MET A 118 4.29 9.39 2.46
CA MET A 118 3.17 8.48 2.77
C MET A 118 3.12 7.99 4.23
N PRO A 119 4.19 7.40 4.81
CA PRO A 119 4.16 6.98 6.20
C PRO A 119 4.05 8.16 7.18
N VAL A 120 4.69 9.30 6.87
CA VAL A 120 4.63 10.51 7.72
C VAL A 120 3.21 11.09 7.74
N SER A 121 2.59 11.25 6.58
CA SER A 121 1.19 11.69 6.50
C SER A 121 0.27 10.66 7.16
N GLY A 122 0.53 9.37 7.00
CA GLY A 122 -0.20 8.30 7.68
C GLY A 122 -0.18 8.43 9.20
N VAL A 123 1.00 8.68 9.80
CA VAL A 123 1.13 8.91 11.25
C VAL A 123 0.41 10.20 11.67
N LEU A 124 0.56 11.27 10.90
CA LEU A 124 -0.09 12.56 11.20
C LEU A 124 -1.62 12.44 11.17
N PHE A 125 -2.16 11.79 10.14
CA PHE A 125 -3.58 11.52 10.00
C PHE A 125 -4.07 10.53 11.05
N SER A 126 -3.27 9.53 11.44
CA SER A 126 -3.60 8.62 12.54
C SER A 126 -3.81 9.39 13.85
N ASN A 127 -2.90 10.30 14.21
CA ASN A 127 -3.07 11.17 15.38
C ASN A 127 -4.31 12.07 15.27
N LEU A 128 -4.58 12.63 14.08
CA LEU A 128 -5.67 13.58 13.88
C LEU A 128 -7.07 12.90 13.86
N LEU A 129 -7.18 11.72 13.23
CA LEU A 129 -8.45 11.01 13.04
C LEU A 129 -8.80 10.09 14.21
N LEU A 130 -7.82 9.36 14.76
CA LEU A 130 -8.06 8.45 15.90
C LEU A 130 -7.95 9.15 17.25
N GLY A 131 -7.30 10.32 17.32
CA GLY A 131 -7.05 11.02 18.59
C GLY A 131 -6.16 10.23 19.57
N ASP A 132 -5.52 9.16 19.08
CA ASP A 132 -4.73 8.26 19.89
C ASP A 132 -3.41 8.92 20.29
N LYS A 133 -2.94 8.65 21.52
CA LYS A 133 -1.69 9.22 22.02
C LYS A 133 -0.55 8.62 21.21
N LEU A 134 0.04 9.42 20.33
CA LEU A 134 1.25 9.06 19.60
C LEU A 134 2.32 8.54 20.58
N THR A 135 2.53 7.22 20.54
CA THR A 135 3.60 6.56 21.29
C THR A 135 4.95 7.08 20.81
N ILE A 136 5.90 7.24 21.74
CA ILE A 136 7.27 7.70 21.45
C ILE A 136 7.92 6.88 20.32
N ASP A 137 7.64 5.58 20.23
CA ASP A 137 8.14 4.69 19.17
C ASP A 137 7.71 5.13 17.76
N VAL A 138 6.46 5.55 17.58
CA VAL A 138 5.94 6.02 16.29
C VAL A 138 6.57 7.36 15.91
N LEU A 139 6.75 8.23 16.90
CA LEU A 139 7.43 9.52 16.72
C LEU A 139 8.90 9.30 16.32
N GLY A 140 9.58 8.37 17.00
CA GLY A 140 10.95 7.98 16.70
C GLY A 140 11.11 7.40 15.30
N GLY A 141 10.21 6.50 14.90
CA GLY A 141 10.17 5.96 13.53
C GLY A 141 9.97 7.04 12.47
N THR A 142 9.07 8.01 12.73
CA THR A 142 8.81 9.14 11.83
C THR A 142 10.04 10.03 11.65
N VAL A 143 10.74 10.33 12.76
CA VAL A 143 12.01 11.10 12.74
C VAL A 143 13.10 10.34 11.99
N LEU A 144 13.20 9.03 12.18
CA LEU A 144 14.18 8.19 11.48
C LEU A 144 13.93 8.17 9.96
N VAL A 145 12.67 8.09 9.54
CA VAL A 145 12.28 8.23 8.13
C VAL A 145 12.65 9.61 7.59
N ALA A 146 12.35 10.68 8.33
CA ALA A 146 12.73 12.05 7.93
C ALA A 146 14.26 12.21 7.80
N ALA A 147 15.04 11.60 8.70
CA ALA A 147 16.49 11.57 8.62
C ALA A 147 16.99 10.81 7.38
N GLY A 148 16.36 9.67 7.04
CA GLY A 148 16.65 8.91 5.82
C GLY A 148 16.41 9.72 4.54
N ILE A 149 15.32 10.50 4.48
CA ILE A 149 15.05 11.43 3.37
C ILE A 149 16.17 12.46 3.26
N TYR A 150 16.56 13.06 4.38
CA TYR A 150 17.62 14.06 4.39
C TYR A 150 18.94 13.50 3.86
N PHE A 151 19.31 12.29 4.27
CA PHE A 151 20.56 11.64 3.84
C PHE A 151 20.54 11.28 2.34
N VAL A 152 19.44 10.70 1.86
CA VAL A 152 19.28 10.34 0.43
C VAL A 152 19.21 11.57 -0.46
N ASN A 153 18.51 12.63 -0.02
CA ASN A 153 18.43 13.88 -0.77
C ASN A 153 19.77 14.63 -0.78
N ARG A 154 20.65 14.39 0.21
CA ARG A 154 21.99 14.98 0.30
C ARG A 154 23.05 14.27 -0.53
N GLN A 155 22.84 13.01 -0.93
CA GLN A 155 23.77 12.27 -1.80
C GLN A 155 23.60 12.57 -3.31
N ARG A 156 23.14 13.78 -3.66
CA ARG A 156 23.19 14.29 -5.04
C ARG A 156 23.59 15.76 -5.06
#